data_AF-A0A3Q3W5N9-F1
#
_entry.id   AF-A0A3Q3W5N9-F1
#
_cell.length_a   1.000
_cell.length_b   1.000
_cell.length_c   1.000
_cell.angle_alpha   90.00
_cell.angle_beta   90.00
_cell.angle_gamma   90.00
#
_symmetry.space_group_name_H-M   'P 1'
#
loop_
_entity.id
_entity.type
_entity.pdbx_description
1 polymer ?
#
loop_
_entity_poly.entity_id
_entity_poly.type
_entity_poly.pdbx_seq_one_letter_code
_entity_poly.pdbx_strand_id
1 'polypeptide(L)'
;MSDLLKSVHGTPYWMAPEVINDTGYGRKSDIWSVGCTVFEMATRNPPLAHMDKMAALFYIGAQRGEMPTLPDGFSDNAKDFVKFCLTK
;
A
#
# COMPACT_ATOMS: atom_id res chain seq x y z
N MET A 1 10.89 -14.81 13.29
CA MET A 1 9.91 -15.41 12.35
C MET A 1 8.52 -15.53 12.97
N SER A 2 8.41 -15.76 14.29
CA SER A 2 7.14 -15.88 15.03
C SER A 2 6.37 -14.57 15.20
N ASP A 3 7.05 -13.41 15.28
CA ASP A 3 6.39 -12.14 15.55
C ASP A 3 5.80 -11.45 14.31
N LEU A 4 6.27 -11.84 13.11
CA LEU A 4 5.63 -11.44 11.85
C LEU A 4 4.21 -12.04 11.76
N LEU A 5 4.03 -13.29 12.24
CA LEU A 5 2.74 -14.00 12.21
C LEU A 5 1.75 -13.48 13.27
N LYS A 6 2.23 -12.95 14.39
CA LYS A 6 1.37 -12.33 15.42
C LYS A 6 0.87 -10.93 15.02
N SER A 7 1.54 -10.26 14.09
CA SER A 7 1.17 -8.94 13.55
C SER A 7 0.35 -9.00 12.25
N VAL A 8 0.05 -10.20 11.71
CA VAL A 8 -0.91 -10.39 10.59
C VAL A 8 -2.37 -10.20 11.04
N HIS A 9 -2.59 -9.31 11.99
CA HIS A 9 -3.90 -8.72 12.30
C HIS A 9 -4.12 -7.40 11.54
N GLY A 10 -3.11 -6.90 10.81
CA GLY A 10 -3.26 -5.78 9.89
C GLY A 10 -3.89 -6.17 8.56
N THR A 11 -4.40 -5.17 7.83
CA THR A 11 -4.81 -5.27 6.44
C THR A 11 -3.54 -5.12 5.55
N PRO A 12 -2.90 -6.22 5.10
CA PRO A 12 -1.50 -6.19 4.64
C PRO A 12 -1.26 -5.33 3.40
N TYR A 13 -2.26 -5.20 2.52
CA TYR A 13 -2.17 -4.38 1.32
C TYR A 13 -2.13 -2.87 1.57
N TRP A 14 -2.39 -2.42 2.81
CA TRP A 14 -2.38 -1.02 3.23
C TRP A 14 -1.18 -0.67 4.11
N MET A 15 -0.32 -1.65 4.43
CA MET A 15 0.85 -1.42 5.27
C MET A 15 1.94 -0.72 4.46
N ALA A 16 2.44 0.40 4.99
CA ALA A 16 3.55 1.13 4.39
C ALA A 16 4.88 0.37 4.50
N PRO A 17 5.86 0.60 3.60
CA PRO A 17 7.16 -0.08 3.63
C PRO A 17 7.88 0.04 4.98
N GLU A 18 7.84 1.22 5.62
CA GLU A 18 8.50 1.46 6.89
C GLU A 18 7.87 0.68 8.06
N VAL A 19 6.55 0.43 7.99
CA VAL A 19 5.79 -0.36 8.96
C VAL A 19 6.08 -1.85 8.77
N ILE A 20 6.14 -2.32 7.52
CA ILE A 20 6.49 -3.72 7.21
C ILE A 20 7.91 -4.05 7.69
N ASN A 21 8.84 -3.13 7.50
CA ASN A 21 10.24 -3.31 7.85
C ASN A 21 10.58 -2.95 9.31
N ASP A 22 9.58 -2.60 10.12
CA ASP A 22 9.75 -2.18 11.52
C ASP A 22 10.79 -1.04 11.70
N THR A 23 10.85 -0.14 10.70
CA THR A 23 11.79 1.00 10.67
C THR A 23 11.16 2.30 11.16
N GLY A 24 9.86 2.29 11.43
CA GLY A 24 9.12 3.39 12.00
C GLY A 24 7.65 3.40 11.58
N TYR A 25 6.85 4.17 12.32
CA TYR A 25 5.47 4.47 11.97
C TYR A 25 5.20 5.95 12.26
N GLY A 26 4.30 6.58 11.50
CA GLY A 26 3.93 7.97 11.71
C GLY A 26 3.08 8.54 10.58
N ARG A 27 3.10 9.87 10.42
CA ARG A 27 2.23 10.56 9.45
C ARG A 27 2.38 10.03 8.01
N LYS A 28 3.58 9.58 7.62
CA LYS A 28 3.85 9.04 6.28
C LYS A 28 3.17 7.69 6.06
N SER A 29 3.19 6.80 7.05
CA SER A 29 2.48 5.52 6.97
C SER A 29 0.95 5.70 6.93
N ASP A 30 0.43 6.73 7.59
CA ASP A 30 -1.00 7.07 7.51
C ASP A 30 -1.36 7.54 6.09
N ILE A 31 -0.56 8.44 5.50
CA ILE A 31 -0.75 8.93 4.12
C ILE A 31 -0.72 7.76 3.13
N TRP A 32 0.19 6.81 3.30
CA TRP A 32 0.24 5.60 2.49
C TRP A 32 -1.08 4.83 2.57
N SER A 33 -1.59 4.57 3.78
CA SER A 33 -2.84 3.84 3.96
C SER A 33 -4.05 4.56 3.36
N VAL A 34 -4.04 5.91 3.38
CA VAL A 34 -5.03 6.74 2.68
C VAL A 34 -4.94 6.55 1.16
N GLY A 35 -3.73 6.55 0.59
CA GLY A 35 -3.50 6.26 -0.83
C GLY A 35 -4.07 4.89 -1.24
N CYS A 36 -3.79 3.84 -0.46
CA CYS A 36 -4.35 2.51 -0.68
C CYS A 36 -5.89 2.50 -0.59
N THR A 37 -6.46 3.25 0.35
CA THR A 37 -7.92 3.34 0.54
C THR A 37 -8.59 4.06 -0.63
N VAL A 38 -8.02 5.16 -1.13
CA VAL A 38 -8.55 5.87 -2.30
C VAL A 38 -8.46 5.00 -3.55
N PHE A 39 -7.35 4.27 -3.73
CA PHE A 39 -7.23 3.28 -4.80
C PHE A 39 -8.32 2.20 -4.70
N GLU A 40 -8.56 1.68 -3.51
CA GLU A 40 -9.59 0.67 -3.28
C GLU A 40 -10.98 1.20 -3.59
N MET A 41 -11.34 2.40 -3.14
CA MET A 41 -12.65 2.99 -3.46
C MET A 41 -12.86 3.14 -4.96
N ALA A 42 -11.80 3.48 -5.71
CA ALA A 42 -11.85 3.67 -7.15
C ALA A 42 -11.97 2.34 -7.93
N THR A 43 -11.37 1.26 -7.44
CA THR A 43 -11.20 0.00 -8.18
C THR A 43 -11.94 -1.19 -7.58
N ARG A 44 -12.55 -1.00 -6.40
CA ARG A 44 -13.16 -2.02 -5.52
C ARG A 44 -12.18 -3.07 -5.00
N ASN A 45 -10.88 -2.87 -5.19
CA ASN A 45 -9.82 -3.81 -4.80
C ASN A 45 -8.62 -3.03 -4.25
N PRO A 46 -7.91 -3.51 -3.23
CA PRO A 46 -6.66 -2.89 -2.82
C PRO A 46 -5.59 -2.97 -3.93
N PRO A 47 -4.57 -2.08 -3.94
CA PRO A 47 -3.56 -1.98 -5.01
C PRO A 47 -2.99 -3.32 -5.51
N LEU A 48 -2.58 -4.20 -4.61
CA LEU A 48 -1.93 -5.48 -4.95
C LEU A 48 -2.84 -6.69 -4.72
N ALA A 49 -4.16 -6.54 -4.89
CA ALA A 49 -5.15 -7.60 -4.64
C ALA A 49 -4.90 -8.89 -5.45
N HIS A 50 -4.18 -8.81 -6.57
CA HIS A 50 -3.82 -9.96 -7.40
C HIS A 50 -2.68 -10.81 -6.81
N MET A 51 -1.97 -10.31 -5.80
CA MET A 51 -0.90 -11.02 -5.11
C MET A 51 -1.42 -11.66 -3.81
N ASP A 52 -0.86 -12.82 -3.46
CA ASP A 52 -0.99 -13.36 -2.10
C ASP A 52 -0.49 -12.32 -1.08
N LYS A 53 -1.11 -12.28 0.10
CA LYS A 53 -0.77 -11.33 1.18
C LYS A 53 0.73 -11.30 1.50
N MET A 54 1.39 -12.45 1.57
CA MET A 54 2.83 -12.51 1.86
C MET A 54 3.67 -11.99 0.69
N ALA A 55 3.25 -12.25 -0.54
CA ALA A 55 3.92 -11.71 -1.73
C ALA A 55 3.77 -10.19 -1.82
N ALA A 56 2.58 -9.65 -1.52
CA ALA A 56 2.34 -8.22 -1.46
C ALA A 56 3.17 -7.54 -0.36
N LEU A 57 3.24 -8.12 0.83
CA LEU A 57 4.10 -7.61 1.92
C LEU A 57 5.57 -7.56 1.49
N PHE A 58 6.07 -8.61 0.85
CA PHE A 58 7.44 -8.63 0.33
C PHE A 58 7.64 -7.60 -0.79
N TYR A 59 6.70 -7.47 -1.72
CA TYR A 59 6.75 -6.50 -2.80
C TYR A 59 6.84 -5.06 -2.27
N ILE A 60 5.97 -4.71 -1.31
CA ILE A 60 5.93 -3.38 -0.68
C ILE A 60 7.18 -3.16 0.18
N GLY A 61 7.51 -4.10 1.08
CA GLY A 61 8.63 -3.98 2.02
C GLY A 61 9.98 -3.90 1.33
N ALA A 62 10.19 -4.69 0.26
CA ALA A 62 11.39 -4.62 -0.56
C ALA A 62 11.35 -3.49 -1.60
N GLN A 63 10.27 -2.70 -1.64
CA GLN A 63 10.06 -1.58 -2.56
C GLN A 63 10.31 -1.99 -4.03
N ARG A 64 9.82 -3.18 -4.41
CA ARG A 64 10.12 -3.81 -5.69
C ARG A 64 9.22 -3.28 -6.80
N GLY A 65 9.48 -2.06 -7.26
CA GLY A 65 8.78 -1.48 -8.41
C GLY A 65 7.70 -0.48 -8.00
N GLU A 66 6.87 -0.11 -8.97
CA GLU A 66 5.87 0.96 -8.81
C GLU A 66 4.53 0.41 -8.32
N MET A 67 3.90 1.15 -7.41
CA MET A 67 2.53 0.89 -7.00
C MET A 67 1.56 1.23 -8.14
N PRO A 68 0.46 0.48 -8.31
CA PRO A 68 -0.49 0.72 -9.39
C PRO A 68 -1.18 2.07 -9.23
N THR A 69 -1.45 2.71 -10.37
CA THR A 69 -2.19 3.98 -10.45
C THR A 69 -3.68 3.74 -10.70
N LEU A 70 -4.49 4.78 -10.53
CA LEU A 70 -5.92 4.71 -10.83
C LEU A 70 -6.15 4.47 -12.33
N PRO A 71 -7.21 3.71 -12.70
CA PRO A 71 -7.53 3.42 -14.09
C PRO A 71 -7.94 4.68 -14.87
N ASP A 72 -8.06 4.52 -16.19
CA ASP A 72 -8.56 5.59 -17.04
C ASP A 72 -10.01 5.95 -16.72
N GLY A 73 -10.34 7.24 -16.89
CA GLY A 73 -11.62 7.82 -16.49
C GLY A 73 -11.59 8.59 -15.16
N PHE A 74 -10.52 8.45 -14.35
CA PHE A 74 -10.25 9.35 -13.22
C PHE A 74 -9.44 10.56 -13.67
N SER A 75 -9.63 11.69 -12.98
CA SER A 75 -8.89 12.92 -13.25
C SER A 75 -7.39 12.77 -12.96
N ASP A 76 -6.57 13.56 -13.65
CA ASP A 76 -5.12 13.57 -13.41
C ASP A 76 -4.80 13.92 -11.96
N ASN A 77 -5.54 14.86 -11.35
CA ASN A 77 -5.39 15.18 -9.92
C ASN A 77 -5.62 13.96 -9.01
N ALA A 78 -6.58 13.08 -9.33
CA ALA A 78 -6.83 11.88 -8.53
C ALA A 78 -5.71 10.83 -8.72
N LYS A 79 -5.27 10.64 -9.97
CA LYS A 79 -4.13 9.76 -10.31
C LYS A 79 -2.86 10.23 -9.60
N ASP A 80 -2.56 11.53 -9.65
CA ASP A 80 -1.41 12.15 -9.01
C ASP A 80 -1.50 12.06 -7.48
N PHE A 81 -2.67 12.31 -6.89
CA PHE A 81 -2.88 12.17 -5.45
C PHE A 81 -2.52 10.76 -4.97
N VAL A 82 -3.06 9.71 -5.62
CA VAL A 82 -2.77 8.32 -5.25
C VAL A 82 -1.29 8.01 -5.46
N LYS A 83 -0.73 8.43 -6.59
CA LYS A 83 0.70 8.24 -6.89
C LYS A 83 1.58 8.85 -5.79
N PHE A 84 1.33 10.09 -5.39
CA PHE A 84 2.10 10.77 -4.36
C PHE A 84 1.93 10.16 -2.96
N CYS A 85 0.75 9.63 -2.63
CA CYS A 85 0.55 8.92 -1.37
C CYS A 85 1.34 7.61 -1.31
N LEU A 86 1.50 6.92 -2.44
CA LEU A 86 2.17 5.63 -2.56
C LEU A 86 3.66 5.76 -2.96
N THR A 87 4.23 6.95 -2.79
CA THR A 87 5.68 7.19 -2.95
C THR A 87 6.36 7.22 -1.57
N LYS A 88 7.62 6.83 -1.50
CA LYS A 88 8.44 6.96 -0.27
C LYS A 88 8.80 8.43 -0.01
#